data_AF-A0A1H9PKA0-F1
#
_entry.id   AF-A0A1H9PKA0-F1
#
_cell.length_a   1.000
_cell.length_b   1.000
_cell.length_c   1.000
_cell.angle_alpha   90.00
_cell.angle_beta   90.00
_cell.angle_gamma   90.00
#
_symmetry.space_group_name_H-M   'P 1'
#
loop_
_entity.id
_entity.type
_entity.pdbx_description
1 polymer ?
#
loop_
_entity_poly.entity_id
_entity_poly.type
_entity_poly.pdbx_seq_one_letter_code
_entity_poly.pdbx_strand_id
1 'polypeptide(L)'
;MKKLIALSIVTFGLLCSGASAEGSLAFVYLEEKVAVYERRLQECLLMGRNASLPSESVLTALKAYPQKDMEGFLLVRATLAEEKCSSTELGELAAALLVIEAGESPVPEDAATLVEQIKPAAFPSTRWALQRHYLSLPAEMRVHLEGFEVFQRPFNSLLIREYLFD
;
A
#
# COMPACT_ATOMS: atom_id res chain seq x y z
N MET A 1 19.60 9.56 80.19
CA MET A 1 20.05 8.78 79.03
C MET A 1 19.36 9.33 77.78
N LYS A 2 20.03 10.19 77.03
CA LYS A 2 19.54 10.81 75.79
C LYS A 2 20.58 10.57 74.71
N LYS A 3 20.27 9.75 73.71
CA LYS A 3 20.98 9.73 72.43
C LYS A 3 19.94 9.77 71.32
N LEU A 4 20.19 10.70 70.39
CA LEU A 4 19.27 11.18 69.39
C LEU A 4 18.95 10.10 68.36
N ILE A 5 17.67 10.03 68.00
CA ILE A 5 17.16 9.28 66.86
C ILE A 5 17.50 10.10 65.61
N ALA A 6 18.44 9.61 64.81
CA ALA A 6 18.68 10.12 63.46
C ALA A 6 17.58 9.56 62.54
N LEU A 7 16.61 10.40 62.19
CA LEU A 7 15.70 10.15 61.08
C LEU A 7 16.49 10.23 59.77
N SER A 8 16.87 9.08 59.20
CA SER A 8 17.24 9.00 57.80
C SER A 8 15.96 9.11 56.96
N ILE A 9 15.62 10.33 56.58
CA ILE A 9 14.65 10.62 55.52
C ILE A 9 15.30 10.13 54.23
N VAL A 10 14.99 8.90 53.83
CA VAL A 10 15.19 8.46 52.45
C VAL A 10 14.17 9.23 51.63
N THR A 11 14.57 10.40 51.15
CA THR A 11 13.94 11.09 50.04
C THR A 11 13.98 10.12 48.86
N PHE A 12 12.90 9.34 48.72
CA PHE A 12 12.52 8.70 47.49
C PHE A 12 12.31 9.84 46.50
N GLY A 13 13.38 10.23 45.82
CA GLY A 13 13.27 11.04 44.64
C GLY A 13 12.35 10.28 43.72
N LEU A 14 11.11 10.76 43.60
CA LEU A 14 10.36 10.61 42.37
C LEU A 14 11.21 11.32 41.31
N LEU A 15 12.21 10.59 40.81
CA LEU A 15 12.53 10.61 39.40
C LEU A 15 11.18 10.33 38.73
N CYS A 16 10.46 11.40 38.40
CA CYS A 16 9.74 11.44 37.15
C CYS A 16 10.79 11.15 36.08
N SER A 17 11.09 9.86 35.91
CA SER A 17 11.47 9.33 34.63
C SER A 17 10.36 9.81 33.72
N GLY A 18 10.65 10.86 32.95
CA GLY A 18 9.82 11.25 31.83
C GLY A 18 9.64 9.98 31.03
N ALA A 19 8.45 9.41 31.14
CA ALA A 19 8.05 8.33 30.28
C ALA A 19 8.22 8.89 28.86
N SER A 20 9.11 8.26 28.08
CA SER A 20 9.23 8.46 26.64
C SER A 20 7.88 8.08 26.02
N ALA A 21 6.93 9.00 26.02
CA ALA A 21 5.56 8.83 25.55
C ALA A 21 5.27 9.69 24.31
N GLU A 22 6.31 10.24 23.66
CA GLU A 22 6.19 11.08 22.48
C GLU A 22 7.06 10.47 21.39
N GLY A 23 6.46 9.75 20.44
CA GLY A 23 7.11 9.50 19.15
C GLY A 23 7.41 10.86 18.50
N SER A 24 8.48 10.95 17.71
CA SER A 24 8.81 12.20 17.02
C SER A 24 7.61 12.66 16.16
N LEU A 25 7.43 13.97 15.99
CA LEU A 25 6.38 14.49 15.10
C LEU A 25 6.49 13.90 13.68
N ALA A 26 7.72 13.61 13.24
CA ALA A 26 8.00 12.90 12.00
C ALA A 26 7.42 11.47 11.98
N PHE A 27 7.61 10.72 13.07
CA PHE A 27 7.05 9.38 13.23
C PHE A 27 5.52 9.42 13.20
N VAL A 28 4.89 10.28 14.00
CA VAL A 28 3.42 10.40 14.08
C VAL A 28 2.83 10.77 12.71
N TYR A 29 3.46 11.71 12.01
CA TYR A 29 3.04 12.12 10.68
C TYR A 29 3.13 10.97 9.64
N LEU A 30 4.23 10.21 9.64
CA LEU A 30 4.39 9.06 8.75
C LEU A 30 3.39 7.95 9.08
N GLU A 31 3.18 7.65 10.36
CA GLU A 31 2.22 6.63 10.81
C GLU A 31 0.80 6.95 10.31
N GLU A 32 0.38 8.22 10.41
CA GLU A 32 -0.92 8.66 9.88
C GLU A 32 -1.02 8.40 8.37
N LYS A 33 0.01 8.77 7.60
CA LYS A 33 0.02 8.59 6.14
C LYS A 33 0.04 7.14 5.72
N VAL A 34 0.74 6.28 6.47
CA VAL A 34 0.68 4.82 6.27
C VAL A 34 -0.73 4.30 6.51
N ALA A 35 -1.33 4.64 7.65
CA ALA A 35 -2.65 4.12 8.02
C ALA A 35 -3.73 4.52 7.01
N VAL A 36 -3.65 5.73 6.44
CA VAL A 36 -4.54 6.19 5.36
C VAL A 36 -4.33 5.36 4.09
N TYR A 37 -3.07 5.20 3.65
CA TYR A 37 -2.75 4.38 2.47
C TYR A 37 -3.19 2.92 2.63
N GLU A 38 -2.89 2.29 3.77
CA GLU A 38 -3.25 0.89 4.03
C GLU A 38 -4.75 0.68 4.01
N ARG A 39 -5.51 1.58 4.65
CA ARG A 39 -6.98 1.53 4.62
C ARG A 39 -7.50 1.59 3.19
N ARG A 40 -6.99 2.53 2.40
CA ARG A 40 -7.39 2.67 1.00
C ARG A 40 -7.03 1.44 0.18
N LEU A 41 -5.84 0.89 0.37
CA LEU A 41 -5.41 -0.33 -0.31
C LEU A 41 -6.35 -1.49 0.02
N GLN A 42 -6.75 -1.67 1.28
CA GLN A 42 -7.70 -2.70 1.68
C GLN A 42 -9.08 -2.50 1.03
N GLU A 43 -9.58 -1.27 0.97
CA GLU A 43 -10.83 -0.97 0.24
C GLU A 43 -10.74 -1.39 -1.23
N CYS A 44 -9.65 -1.03 -1.92
CA CYS A 44 -9.44 -1.38 -3.32
C CYS A 44 -9.34 -2.89 -3.54
N LEU A 45 -8.65 -3.62 -2.66
CA LEU A 45 -8.58 -5.09 -2.70
C LEU A 45 -9.94 -5.74 -2.49
N LEU A 46 -10.75 -5.23 -1.56
CA LEU A 46 -12.11 -5.72 -1.32
C LEU A 46 -13.04 -5.43 -2.49
N MET A 47 -12.91 -4.27 -3.14
CA MET A 47 -13.65 -3.98 -4.38
C MET A 47 -13.36 -5.00 -5.47
N GLY A 48 -12.08 -5.35 -5.66
CA GLY A 48 -11.66 -6.36 -6.63
C GLY A 48 -12.20 -7.75 -6.28
N ARG A 49 -12.03 -8.20 -5.04
CA ARG A 49 -12.51 -9.53 -4.58
C ARG A 49 -14.01 -9.71 -4.71
N ASN A 50 -14.78 -8.67 -4.37
CA ASN A 50 -16.25 -8.70 -4.38
C ASN A 50 -16.85 -8.29 -5.74
N ALA A 51 -16.03 -8.00 -6.74
CA ALA A 51 -16.51 -7.64 -8.07
C ALA A 51 -17.26 -8.83 -8.70
N SER A 52 -18.44 -8.56 -9.23
CA SER A 52 -19.21 -9.52 -10.01
C SER A 52 -18.53 -9.81 -11.36
N LEU A 53 -18.92 -10.91 -11.99
CA LEU A 53 -18.55 -11.18 -13.38
C LEU A 53 -18.93 -10.00 -14.29
N PRO A 54 -18.09 -9.68 -15.30
CA PRO A 54 -18.41 -8.66 -16.28
C PRO A 54 -19.54 -9.14 -17.22
N SER A 55 -20.07 -8.23 -18.03
CA SER A 55 -21.09 -8.58 -19.01
C SER A 55 -20.58 -9.58 -20.06
N GLU A 56 -21.51 -10.32 -20.68
CA GLU A 56 -21.22 -11.27 -21.76
C GLU A 56 -20.44 -10.65 -22.94
N SER A 57 -20.66 -9.37 -23.23
CA SER A 57 -19.90 -8.64 -24.24
C SER A 57 -18.41 -8.56 -23.92
N VAL A 58 -18.06 -8.34 -22.65
CA VAL A 58 -16.66 -8.30 -22.18
C VAL A 58 -16.05 -9.71 -22.24
N LEU A 59 -16.80 -10.72 -21.77
CA LEU A 59 -16.36 -12.11 -21.79
C LEU A 59 -16.10 -12.59 -23.22
N THR A 60 -16.97 -12.21 -24.16
CA THR A 60 -16.80 -12.49 -25.59
C THR A 60 -15.57 -11.78 -26.16
N ALA A 61 -15.33 -10.52 -25.78
CA ALA A 61 -14.15 -9.77 -26.22
C ALA A 61 -12.84 -10.39 -25.71
N LEU A 62 -12.82 -10.90 -24.47
CA LEU A 62 -11.66 -11.63 -23.93
C LEU A 62 -11.35 -12.91 -24.73
N LYS A 63 -12.39 -13.65 -25.13
CA LYS A 63 -12.26 -14.89 -25.92
C LYS A 63 -11.71 -14.68 -27.33
N ALA A 64 -11.67 -13.44 -27.83
CA ALA A 64 -11.11 -13.13 -29.15
C ALA A 64 -9.57 -13.18 -29.19
N TYR A 65 -8.90 -13.26 -28.05
CA TYR A 65 -7.45 -13.26 -27.93
C TYR A 65 -6.90 -14.63 -27.51
N PRO A 66 -5.62 -14.95 -27.81
CA PRO A 66 -4.98 -16.15 -27.31
C PRO A 66 -5.05 -16.22 -25.78
N GLN A 67 -5.38 -17.40 -25.23
CA GLN A 67 -5.55 -17.60 -23.79
C GLN A 67 -4.37 -17.03 -22.97
N LYS A 68 -3.13 -17.30 -23.40
CA LYS A 68 -1.93 -16.80 -22.73
C LYS A 68 -1.91 -15.27 -22.59
N ASP A 69 -2.26 -14.56 -23.66
CA ASP A 69 -2.24 -13.10 -23.67
C ASP A 69 -3.40 -12.55 -22.81
N MET A 70 -4.57 -13.17 -22.91
CA MET A 70 -5.75 -12.85 -22.10
C MET A 70 -5.50 -13.06 -20.60
N GLU A 71 -4.85 -14.15 -20.18
CA GLU A 71 -4.48 -14.40 -18.79
C GLU A 71 -3.47 -13.36 -18.29
N GLY A 72 -2.47 -13.05 -19.13
CA GLY A 72 -1.50 -12.00 -18.85
C GLY A 72 -2.17 -10.63 -18.69
N PHE A 73 -3.12 -10.29 -19.56
CA PHE A 73 -3.90 -9.07 -19.45
C PHE A 73 -4.72 -9.03 -18.17
N LEU A 74 -5.51 -10.07 -17.87
CA LEU A 74 -6.37 -10.11 -16.69
C LEU A 74 -5.55 -9.95 -15.40
N LEU A 75 -4.43 -10.68 -15.29
CA LEU A 75 -3.56 -10.60 -14.12
C LEU A 75 -2.99 -9.20 -13.94
N VAL A 76 -2.31 -8.67 -14.97
CA VAL A 76 -1.61 -7.40 -14.84
C VAL A 76 -2.59 -6.24 -14.72
N ARG A 77 -3.67 -6.24 -15.49
CA ARG A 77 -4.67 -5.17 -15.48
C ARG A 77 -5.42 -5.11 -14.15
N ALA A 78 -5.68 -6.25 -13.50
CA ALA A 78 -6.27 -6.27 -12.16
C ALA A 78 -5.36 -5.56 -11.15
N THR A 79 -4.08 -5.92 -11.12
CA THR A 79 -3.10 -5.27 -10.23
C THR A 79 -2.95 -3.78 -10.53
N LEU A 80 -2.86 -3.39 -11.80
CA LEU A 80 -2.78 -1.97 -12.17
C LEU A 80 -4.06 -1.18 -11.83
N ALA A 81 -5.22 -1.82 -11.84
CA ALA A 81 -6.48 -1.20 -11.44
C ALA A 81 -6.56 -1.02 -9.90
N GLU A 82 -6.05 -1.98 -9.12
CA GLU A 82 -5.88 -1.86 -7.68
C GLU A 82 -4.91 -0.72 -7.32
N GLU A 83 -3.75 -0.66 -7.97
CA GLU A 83 -2.78 0.43 -7.78
C GLU A 83 -3.37 1.80 -8.14
N LYS A 84 -4.11 1.88 -9.25
CA LYS A 84 -4.77 3.12 -9.66
C LYS A 84 -5.79 3.58 -8.61
N CYS A 85 -6.50 2.64 -7.99
CA CYS A 85 -7.52 2.91 -6.98
C CYS A 85 -6.95 3.54 -5.68
N SER A 86 -5.72 3.19 -5.30
CA SER A 86 -5.01 3.73 -4.13
C SER A 86 -3.92 4.75 -4.48
N SER A 87 -3.85 5.19 -5.74
CA SER A 87 -2.73 6.01 -6.25
C SER A 87 -2.60 7.38 -5.58
N THR A 88 -3.71 7.99 -5.16
CA THR A 88 -3.70 9.28 -4.46
C THR A 88 -2.99 9.15 -3.12
N GLU A 89 -3.42 8.20 -2.29
CA GLU A 89 -2.89 7.97 -0.95
C GLU A 89 -1.45 7.45 -1.00
N LEU A 90 -1.11 6.63 -2.00
CA LEU A 90 0.28 6.23 -2.25
C LEU A 90 1.16 7.43 -2.61
N GLY A 91 0.64 8.38 -3.40
CA GLY A 91 1.32 9.62 -3.75
C GLY A 91 1.54 10.53 -2.53
N GLU A 92 0.55 10.65 -1.65
CA GLU A 92 0.68 11.39 -0.39
C GLU A 92 1.72 10.75 0.53
N LEU A 93 1.73 9.42 0.64
CA LEU A 93 2.75 8.70 1.40
C LEU A 93 4.15 8.91 0.81
N ALA A 94 4.30 8.87 -0.52
CA ALA A 94 5.56 9.17 -1.19
C ALA A 94 6.05 10.59 -0.87
N ALA A 95 5.15 11.58 -0.89
CA ALA A 95 5.47 12.96 -0.56
C ALA A 95 5.89 13.10 0.92
N ALA A 96 5.19 12.43 1.84
CA ALA A 96 5.53 12.43 3.25
C ALA A 96 6.92 11.86 3.52
N LEU A 97 7.26 10.71 2.91
CA LEU A 97 8.59 10.11 3.00
C LEU A 97 9.68 11.09 2.52
N LEU A 98 9.46 11.73 1.37
CA LEU A 98 10.41 12.71 0.82
C LEU A 98 10.61 13.92 1.75
N VAL A 99 9.53 14.43 2.35
CA VAL A 99 9.60 15.57 3.28
C VAL A 99 10.41 15.21 4.53
N ILE A 100 10.20 14.01 5.10
CA ILE A 100 10.96 13.56 6.27
C ILE A 100 12.44 13.42 5.93
N GLU A 101 12.77 12.82 4.79
CA GLU A 101 14.16 12.63 4.37
C GLU A 101 14.88 13.93 4.00
N ALA A 102 14.16 14.94 3.52
CA ALA A 102 14.73 16.24 3.13
C ALA A 102 14.72 17.29 4.26
N GLY A 103 13.93 17.09 5.32
CA GLY A 103 13.65 18.09 6.34
C GLY A 103 14.76 18.24 7.39
N GLU A 104 14.85 17.28 8.32
CA GLU A 104 15.80 17.33 9.43
C GLU A 104 16.91 16.31 9.27
N SER A 105 18.15 16.75 9.47
CA SER A 105 19.32 15.87 9.55
C SER A 105 19.97 16.03 10.94
N PRO A 106 20.03 14.98 11.76
CA PRO A 106 19.57 13.61 11.48
C PRO A 106 18.05 13.45 11.62
N VAL A 107 17.45 12.59 10.77
CA VAL A 107 16.07 12.12 10.94
C VAL A 107 15.98 11.35 12.26
N PRO A 108 14.93 11.57 13.09
CA PRO A 108 14.70 10.78 14.29
C PRO A 108 14.71 9.26 14.03
N GLU A 109 15.32 8.48 14.93
CA GLU A 109 15.54 7.03 14.74
C GLU A 109 14.24 6.24 14.52
N ASP A 110 13.16 6.62 15.21
CA ASP A 110 11.83 6.04 15.06
C ASP A 110 11.27 6.25 13.65
N ALA A 111 11.34 7.48 13.14
CA ALA A 111 10.95 7.83 11.78
C ALA A 111 11.84 7.16 10.73
N ALA A 112 13.15 7.10 10.95
CA ALA A 112 14.08 6.42 10.04
C ALA A 112 13.77 4.92 9.91
N THR A 113 13.52 4.24 11.04
CA THR A 113 13.12 2.84 11.07
C THR A 113 11.83 2.62 10.28
N LEU A 114 10.85 3.50 10.48
CA LEU A 114 9.57 3.43 9.80
C LEU A 114 9.70 3.64 8.28
N VAL A 115 10.54 4.60 7.84
CA VAL A 115 10.87 4.83 6.42
C VAL A 115 11.46 3.57 5.77
N GLU A 116 12.42 2.92 6.43
CA GLU A 116 13.08 1.70 5.93
C GLU A 116 12.10 0.53 5.76
N GLN A 117 11.08 0.45 6.61
CA GLN A 117 10.05 -0.59 6.54
C GLN A 117 9.01 -0.31 5.44
N ILE A 118 8.53 0.93 5.35
CA ILE A 118 7.43 1.29 4.43
C ILE A 118 7.89 1.30 2.98
N LYS A 119 9.05 1.87 2.69
CA LYS A 119 9.52 2.07 1.30
C LYS A 119 9.48 0.80 0.44
N PRO A 120 10.07 -0.33 0.85
CA PRO A 120 10.04 -1.54 0.03
C PRO A 120 8.63 -2.15 -0.09
N ALA A 121 7.76 -1.93 0.89
CA ALA A 121 6.38 -2.42 0.88
C ALA A 121 5.47 -1.59 -0.04
N ALA A 122 5.56 -0.26 0.04
CA ALA A 122 4.75 0.67 -0.75
C ALA A 122 5.25 0.82 -2.20
N PHE A 123 6.56 0.64 -2.44
CA PHE A 123 7.19 0.82 -3.74
C PHE A 123 8.00 -0.42 -4.16
N PRO A 124 7.33 -1.57 -4.38
CA PRO A 124 8.04 -2.82 -4.69
C PRO A 124 8.70 -2.75 -6.07
N SER A 125 9.92 -3.28 -6.18
CA SER A 125 10.68 -3.33 -7.44
C SER A 125 10.00 -4.19 -8.52
N THR A 126 9.13 -5.11 -8.11
CA THR A 126 8.33 -5.98 -8.99
C THR A 126 7.34 -5.19 -9.85
N ARG A 127 6.98 -3.96 -9.46
CA ARG A 127 6.07 -3.09 -10.23
C ARG A 127 6.54 -2.86 -11.66
N TRP A 128 7.85 -2.68 -11.86
CA TRP A 128 8.40 -2.53 -13.21
C TRP A 128 8.30 -3.81 -14.04
N ALA A 129 8.41 -4.97 -13.41
CA ALA A 129 8.23 -6.25 -14.11
C ALA A 129 6.79 -6.41 -14.62
N LEU A 130 5.80 -6.03 -13.79
CA LEU A 130 4.38 -6.01 -14.18
C LEU A 130 4.14 -5.04 -15.36
N GLN A 131 4.65 -3.82 -15.26
CA GLN A 131 4.49 -2.83 -16.33
C GLN A 131 5.12 -3.29 -17.65
N ARG A 132 6.31 -3.91 -17.60
CA ARG A 132 6.93 -4.49 -18.79
C ARG A 132 6.11 -5.61 -19.38
N HIS A 133 5.56 -6.50 -18.56
CA HIS A 133 4.70 -7.56 -19.05
C HIS A 133 3.44 -6.99 -19.71
N TYR A 134 2.80 -5.99 -19.10
CA TYR A 134 1.68 -5.28 -19.71
C TYR A 134 2.04 -4.72 -21.09
N LEU A 135 3.14 -3.99 -21.19
CA LEU A 135 3.58 -3.38 -22.45
C LEU A 135 3.99 -4.41 -23.52
N SER A 136 4.30 -5.65 -23.13
CA SER A 136 4.59 -6.75 -24.06
C SER A 136 3.35 -7.36 -24.71
N LEU A 137 2.15 -7.12 -24.17
CA LEU A 137 0.90 -7.60 -24.74
C LEU A 137 0.55 -6.86 -26.04
N PRO A 138 -0.18 -7.51 -26.98
CA PRO A 138 -0.58 -6.88 -28.23
C PRO A 138 -1.26 -5.52 -28.00
N ALA A 139 -0.80 -4.49 -28.71
CA ALA A 139 -1.28 -3.12 -28.50
C ALA A 139 -2.79 -2.99 -28.79
N GLU A 140 -3.28 -3.64 -29.85
CA GLU A 140 -4.70 -3.70 -30.19
C GLU A 140 -5.52 -4.28 -29.03
N MET A 141 -5.05 -5.39 -28.45
CA MET A 141 -5.70 -6.04 -27.31
C MET A 141 -5.82 -5.09 -26.13
N ARG A 142 -4.73 -4.40 -25.78
CA ARG A 142 -4.71 -3.42 -24.68
C ARG A 142 -5.72 -2.31 -24.93
N VAL A 143 -5.70 -1.69 -26.11
CA VAL A 143 -6.60 -0.58 -26.45
C VAL A 143 -8.06 -1.01 -26.44
N HIS A 144 -8.38 -2.15 -27.07
CA HIS A 144 -9.74 -2.65 -27.13
C HIS A 144 -10.26 -3.01 -25.73
N LEU A 145 -9.50 -3.81 -24.97
CA LEU A 145 -9.95 -4.26 -23.66
C LEU A 145 -9.99 -3.11 -22.65
N GLU A 146 -9.04 -2.19 -22.63
CA GLU A 146 -9.11 -1.02 -21.74
C GLU A 146 -10.30 -0.09 -22.04
N GLY A 147 -10.92 -0.21 -23.22
CA GLY A 147 -12.18 0.47 -23.52
C GLY A 147 -13.36 0.04 -22.63
N PHE A 148 -13.29 -1.13 -21.98
CA PHE A 148 -14.33 -1.58 -21.07
C PHE A 148 -14.14 -1.02 -19.66
N GLU A 149 -15.21 -0.41 -19.13
CA GLU A 149 -15.21 0.21 -17.80
C GLU A 149 -14.81 -0.76 -16.67
N VAL A 150 -15.15 -2.05 -16.79
CA VAL A 150 -14.82 -3.04 -15.77
C VAL A 150 -13.32 -3.16 -15.52
N PHE A 151 -12.47 -2.91 -16.52
CA PHE A 151 -11.02 -2.96 -16.37
C PHE A 151 -10.40 -1.62 -15.92
N GLN A 152 -11.22 -0.59 -15.72
CA GLN A 152 -10.79 0.72 -15.19
C GLN A 152 -10.83 0.79 -13.66
N ARG A 153 -11.46 -0.19 -13.01
CA ARG A 153 -11.62 -0.31 -11.55
C ARG A 153 -11.15 -1.69 -11.08
N PRO A 154 -10.86 -1.89 -9.78
CA PRO A 154 -10.53 -3.22 -9.26
C PRO A 154 -11.57 -4.26 -9.66
N PHE A 155 -11.11 -5.42 -10.15
CA PHE A 155 -11.95 -6.51 -10.61
C PHE A 155 -11.33 -7.86 -10.25
N ASN A 156 -12.12 -8.93 -10.28
CA ASN A 156 -11.67 -10.27 -9.91
C ASN A 156 -11.16 -11.04 -11.15
N SER A 157 -9.84 -10.98 -11.40
CA SER A 157 -9.21 -11.68 -12.53
C SER A 157 -9.33 -13.21 -12.43
N LEU A 158 -9.31 -13.77 -11.21
CA LEU A 158 -9.45 -15.20 -10.97
C LEU A 158 -10.86 -15.67 -11.31
N LEU A 159 -11.89 -14.98 -10.85
CA LEU A 159 -13.29 -15.30 -11.15
C LEU A 159 -13.56 -15.29 -12.66
N ILE A 160 -13.02 -14.30 -13.38
CA ILE A 160 -13.15 -14.23 -14.85
C ILE A 160 -12.44 -15.41 -15.51
N ARG A 161 -11.22 -15.74 -15.06
CA ARG A 161 -10.45 -16.86 -15.60
C ARG A 161 -11.16 -18.19 -15.36
N GLU A 162 -11.61 -18.44 -14.14
CA GLU A 162 -12.38 -19.64 -13.78
C GLU A 162 -13.62 -19.78 -14.67
N TYR A 163 -14.40 -18.71 -14.84
CA TYR A 163 -15.58 -18.75 -15.72
C TYR A 163 -15.25 -19.07 -17.20
N LEU A 164 -14.07 -18.67 -17.68
CA LEU A 164 -13.70 -18.85 -19.08
C LEU A 164 -13.05 -20.21 -19.39
N PHE A 165 -12.43 -20.87 -18.40
CA PHE A 165 -11.57 -22.04 -18.62
C PHE A 165 -11.83 -23.24 -17.68
N ASP A 166 -12.65 -23.09 -16.64
CA ASP A 166 -13.13 -24.19 -15.79
C ASP A 166 -14.58 -24.55 -16.14
#